data_AF-A0A5M6DJL0-F1
#
_entry.id   AF-A0A5M6DJL0-F1
#
_cell.length_a   1.000
_cell.length_b   1.000
_cell.length_c   1.000
_cell.angle_alpha   90.00
_cell.angle_beta   90.00
_cell.angle_gamma   90.00
#
_symmetry.space_group_name_H-M   'P 1'
#
loop_
_entity.id
_entity.type
_entity.pdbx_description
1 polymer ?
#
loop_
_entity_poly.entity_id
_entity_poly.type
_entity_poly.pdbx_seq_one_letter_code
_entity_poly.pdbx_strand_id
1 'polypeptide(L)'
;MKKHLLLLWCLVLGLTYHSSVAQTNQTAPELNIRQPKFSFKKLTFKSVESGVRKIYTHIKFKELTQQHHQVAILPIEIIIDQDDVDQSPAQDLNYRAFVEAKNAYPIMFASLQKEKFFHHYNINFQDISVTQQILLENNFTPEQLKITSPTKLATLLGVDAIITCSIVRDEKLVSEAKTFENLRRSKRLVGPSAGTATVNIYDGKNDELLWQFERLLTAGLGNNMHETILNLSNRMAMAFPYFKPL
;
A
#
# COMPACT_ATOMS: atom_id res chain seq x y z
N MET A 1 -30.32 51.39 -36.83
CA MET A 1 -30.69 52.72 -36.29
C MET A 1 -30.38 52.74 -34.80
N LYS A 2 -29.51 53.68 -34.40
CA LYS A 2 -29.38 54.34 -33.08
C LYS A 2 -29.07 53.45 -31.84
N LYS A 3 -28.25 53.83 -30.85
CA LYS A 3 -27.16 54.80 -30.61
C LYS A 3 -27.14 54.99 -29.07
N HIS A 4 -25.95 55.24 -28.50
CA HIS A 4 -25.64 55.86 -27.19
C HIS A 4 -25.81 55.00 -25.92
N LEU A 5 -24.82 54.80 -25.04
CA LEU A 5 -23.68 55.60 -24.50
C LEU A 5 -24.10 56.75 -23.55
N LEU A 6 -23.78 56.59 -22.26
CA LEU A 6 -23.51 57.61 -21.21
C LEU A 6 -23.17 56.82 -19.91
N LEU A 7 -21.97 56.72 -19.33
CA LEU A 7 -20.77 57.57 -19.19
C LEU A 7 -20.89 58.60 -18.04
N LEU A 8 -19.80 58.68 -17.24
CA LEU A 8 -19.34 59.71 -16.28
C LEU A 8 -19.78 59.56 -14.80
N TRP A 9 -18.98 59.84 -13.75
CA TRP A 9 -17.63 60.41 -13.51
C TRP A 9 -17.29 60.19 -12.00
N CYS A 10 -16.04 60.19 -11.49
CA CYS A 10 -15.13 61.34 -11.38
C CYS A 10 -13.68 60.92 -11.10
N LEU A 11 -12.77 61.63 -11.77
CA LEU A 11 -11.31 61.76 -11.58
C LEU A 11 -10.98 62.78 -10.46
N VAL A 12 -9.86 62.62 -9.74
CA VAL A 12 -8.86 63.67 -9.36
C VAL A 12 -7.56 62.92 -8.94
N LEU A 13 -6.47 62.83 -9.73
CA LEU A 13 -5.32 63.73 -9.97
C LEU A 13 -4.45 64.13 -8.77
N GLY A 14 -3.13 63.87 -8.85
CA GLY A 14 -2.10 64.47 -7.99
C GLY A 14 -0.71 63.83 -8.12
N LEU A 15 0.17 64.46 -8.89
CA LEU A 15 1.58 64.10 -9.15
C LEU A 15 2.55 64.61 -8.06
N THR A 16 3.77 64.06 -8.10
CA THR A 16 5.08 64.50 -7.53
C THR A 16 5.39 64.12 -6.06
N TYR A 17 6.49 63.38 -5.81
CA TYR A 17 7.82 63.91 -5.49
C TYR A 17 8.84 62.78 -5.29
N HIS A 18 10.10 63.08 -5.63
CA HIS A 18 11.29 62.23 -5.52
C HIS A 18 12.09 62.70 -4.29
N SER A 19 12.51 61.81 -3.38
CA SER A 19 13.66 62.07 -2.46
C SER A 19 14.13 60.81 -1.70
N SER A 20 15.27 60.29 -2.15
CA SER A 20 16.51 59.93 -1.42
C SER A 20 16.53 59.62 0.11
N VAL A 21 17.07 58.42 0.41
CA VAL A 21 18.06 58.02 1.44
C VAL A 21 17.74 58.20 2.95
N ALA A 22 17.78 57.09 3.71
CA ALA A 22 18.80 56.83 4.76
C ALA A 22 18.55 55.48 5.47
N GLN A 23 19.61 54.68 5.57
CA GLN A 23 19.73 53.55 6.50
C GLN A 23 19.92 54.10 7.92
N THR A 24 19.26 53.47 8.90
CA THR A 24 19.73 53.49 10.30
C THR A 24 19.62 52.08 10.87
N ASN A 25 20.80 51.53 11.18
CA ASN A 25 21.01 50.31 11.94
C ASN A 25 20.55 50.50 13.38
N GLN A 26 19.77 49.56 13.91
CA GLN A 26 19.85 49.22 15.32
C GLN A 26 19.46 47.76 15.57
N THR A 27 20.41 47.06 16.18
CA THR A 27 20.56 45.63 16.42
C THR A 27 19.60 45.15 17.50
N ALA A 28 18.83 44.08 17.23
CA ALA A 28 18.15 43.29 18.26
C ALA A 28 19.11 42.19 18.78
N PRO A 29 19.11 41.87 20.08
CA PRO A 29 20.09 40.94 20.66
C PRO A 29 19.85 39.49 20.23
N GLU A 30 20.92 38.79 19.86
CA GLU A 30 20.93 37.37 19.51
C GLU A 30 20.51 36.49 20.70
N LEU A 31 19.41 35.76 20.54
CA LEU A 31 19.06 34.64 21.41
C LEU A 31 19.76 33.38 20.88
N ASN A 32 20.92 33.07 21.46
CA ASN A 32 21.72 31.88 21.16
C ASN A 32 21.02 30.61 21.68
N ILE A 33 20.11 30.05 20.89
CA ILE A 33 19.58 28.71 21.10
C ILE A 33 20.40 27.76 20.24
N ARG A 34 21.37 27.08 20.87
CA ARG A 34 22.05 25.93 20.27
C ARG A 34 21.01 24.86 19.93
N GLN A 35 20.63 24.75 18.66
CA GLN A 35 19.79 23.65 18.21
C GLN A 35 20.59 22.35 18.27
N PRO A 36 20.08 21.29 18.92
CA PRO A 36 20.70 19.98 18.85
C PRO A 36 20.62 19.48 17.41
N LYS A 37 21.77 19.05 16.85
CA LYS A 37 21.84 18.40 15.54
C LYS A 37 21.15 17.04 15.59
N PHE A 38 19.83 17.03 15.42
CA PHE A 38 19.10 15.81 15.09
C PHE A 38 19.32 15.51 13.61
N SER A 39 20.12 14.48 13.35
CA SER A 39 20.27 13.91 12.01
C SER A 39 18.99 13.19 11.63
N PHE A 40 18.07 13.91 11.00
CA PHE A 40 16.93 13.32 10.32
C PHE A 40 17.45 12.57 9.08
N LYS A 41 17.71 11.27 9.23
CA LYS A 41 17.92 10.39 8.08
C LYS A 41 16.64 10.40 7.25
N LYS A 42 16.72 10.93 6.03
CA LYS A 42 15.62 11.04 5.08
C LYS A 42 14.98 9.66 4.83
N LEU A 43 13.71 9.50 5.20
CA LEU A 43 12.86 8.52 4.55
C LEU A 43 12.61 9.00 3.12
N THR A 44 13.10 8.26 2.14
CA THR A 44 12.77 8.51 0.73
C THR A 44 11.53 7.72 0.35
N PHE A 45 10.39 8.40 0.24
CA PHE A 45 9.19 7.88 -0.40
C PHE A 45 9.32 8.10 -1.92
N LYS A 46 9.36 7.03 -2.71
CA LYS A 46 9.27 7.11 -4.17
C LYS A 46 7.78 7.08 -4.54
N SER A 47 7.25 8.11 -5.21
CA SER A 47 5.85 8.05 -5.67
C SER A 47 5.73 6.98 -6.76
N VAL A 48 4.82 6.03 -6.56
CA VAL A 48 4.59 4.89 -7.47
C VAL A 48 3.43 5.22 -8.43
N GLU A 49 3.43 4.58 -9.60
CA GLU A 49 2.31 4.54 -10.56
C GLU A 49 0.92 4.53 -9.89
N SER A 50 -0.05 5.21 -10.52
CA SER A 50 -1.41 5.38 -10.03
C SER A 50 -2.00 4.08 -9.45
N GLY A 51 -2.06 3.98 -8.12
CA GLY A 51 -2.72 2.89 -7.40
C GLY A 51 -1.95 2.40 -6.16
N VAL A 52 -0.63 2.37 -6.18
CA VAL A 52 0.16 1.99 -4.99
C VAL A 52 0.28 3.21 -4.08
N ARG A 53 -0.20 3.09 -2.84
CA ARG A 53 -0.19 4.20 -1.88
C ARG A 53 1.14 4.31 -1.16
N LYS A 54 1.73 3.19 -0.79
CA LYS A 54 2.93 3.17 0.05
C LYS A 54 3.76 1.92 -0.20
N ILE A 55 5.06 2.12 -0.37
CA ILE A 55 6.06 1.06 -0.27
C ILE A 55 7.01 1.47 0.85
N TYR A 56 7.22 0.57 1.79
CA TYR A 56 8.24 0.68 2.81
C TYR A 56 9.27 -0.42 2.58
N THR A 57 10.55 -0.06 2.71
CA THR A 57 11.67 -1.00 2.71
C THR A 57 12.58 -0.66 3.88
N HIS A 58 12.95 -1.65 4.67
CA HIS A 58 13.86 -1.46 5.79
C HIS A 58 15.22 -0.94 5.29
N ILE A 59 15.80 0.02 6.02
CA ILE A 59 17.05 0.68 5.59
C ILE A 59 18.22 -0.31 5.50
N LYS A 60 18.20 -1.37 6.31
CA LYS A 60 19.18 -2.46 6.31
C LYS A 60 18.70 -3.70 5.56
N PHE A 61 17.69 -3.60 4.70
CA PHE A 61 17.11 -4.75 4.00
C PHE A 61 18.19 -5.65 3.39
N LYS A 62 19.11 -5.07 2.62
CA LYS A 62 20.21 -5.82 1.98
C LYS A 62 21.12 -6.55 2.97
N GLU A 63 21.36 -6.01 4.16
CA GLU A 63 22.19 -6.62 5.22
C GLU A 63 21.44 -7.77 5.90
N LEU A 64 20.17 -7.55 6.23
CA LEU A 64 19.34 -8.54 6.92
C LEU A 64 19.03 -9.74 6.03
N THR A 65 18.82 -9.51 4.72
CA THR A 65 18.42 -10.58 3.80
C THR A 65 19.60 -11.26 3.08
N GLN A 66 20.85 -11.01 3.46
CA GLN A 66 22.01 -11.59 2.74
C GLN A 66 22.02 -13.11 2.74
N GLN A 67 21.53 -13.70 3.82
CA GLN A 67 21.52 -15.15 4.03
C GLN A 67 20.15 -15.78 3.78
N HIS A 68 19.19 -15.02 3.27
CA HIS A 68 17.87 -15.57 2.95
C HIS A 68 17.97 -16.40 1.67
N HIS A 69 17.45 -17.62 1.73
CA HIS A 69 17.38 -18.57 0.63
C HIS A 69 15.95 -19.06 0.40
N GLN A 70 15.12 -19.12 1.44
CA GLN A 70 13.74 -19.58 1.36
C GLN A 70 12.79 -18.64 2.08
N VAL A 71 11.66 -18.33 1.44
CA VAL A 71 10.61 -17.46 1.95
C VAL A 71 9.27 -18.20 1.86
N ALA A 72 8.51 -18.26 2.93
CA ALA A 72 7.15 -18.81 2.90
C ALA A 72 6.13 -17.69 2.72
N ILE A 73 5.03 -18.02 2.06
CA ILE A 73 3.85 -17.16 1.99
C ILE A 73 2.81 -17.79 2.91
N LEU A 74 2.26 -17.03 3.86
CA LEU A 74 1.14 -17.52 4.66
C LEU A 74 -0.16 -17.52 3.84
N PRO A 75 -1.16 -18.35 4.22
CA PRO A 75 -2.52 -18.22 3.71
C PRO A 75 -3.01 -16.77 3.77
N ILE A 76 -3.63 -16.31 2.67
CA ILE A 76 -4.07 -14.92 2.54
C ILE A 76 -5.23 -14.66 3.50
N GLU A 77 -5.21 -13.50 4.15
CA GLU A 77 -6.31 -13.00 4.95
C GLU A 77 -7.19 -12.08 4.09
N ILE A 78 -8.49 -12.37 4.05
CA ILE A 78 -9.49 -11.46 3.47
C ILE A 78 -10.52 -11.14 4.55
N ILE A 79 -10.79 -9.86 4.72
CA ILE A 79 -11.84 -9.33 5.59
C ILE A 79 -12.80 -8.55 4.71
N ILE A 80 -14.08 -8.90 4.81
CA ILE A 80 -15.17 -8.23 4.12
C ILE A 80 -16.00 -7.55 5.20
N ASP A 81 -15.90 -6.22 5.27
CA ASP A 81 -16.72 -5.40 6.16
C ASP A 81 -18.13 -5.26 5.59
N GLN A 82 -19.11 -5.39 6.47
CA GLN A 82 -20.52 -5.45 6.10
C GLN A 82 -21.04 -4.06 5.74
N ASP A 83 -21.76 -3.96 4.63
CA ASP A 83 -22.54 -2.76 4.30
C ASP A 83 -23.82 -2.73 5.16
N ASP A 84 -24.21 -1.56 5.68
CA ASP A 84 -25.51 -1.35 6.34
C ASP A 84 -26.70 -1.73 5.42
N VAL A 85 -26.48 -1.71 4.11
CA VAL A 85 -27.46 -2.06 3.07
C VAL A 85 -27.39 -3.55 2.68
N ASP A 86 -26.26 -4.22 2.88
CA ASP A 86 -26.10 -5.64 2.57
C ASP A 86 -26.67 -6.48 3.73
N GLN A 87 -27.83 -7.09 3.47
CA GLN A 87 -28.52 -7.96 4.42
C GLN A 87 -27.90 -9.36 4.53
N SER A 88 -26.78 -9.61 3.86
CA SER A 88 -26.05 -10.86 3.99
C SER A 88 -25.70 -11.12 5.46
N PRO A 89 -26.05 -12.30 6.01
CA PRO A 89 -25.58 -12.71 7.32
C PRO A 89 -24.05 -12.68 7.40
N ALA A 90 -23.50 -12.31 8.56
CA ALA A 90 -22.04 -12.29 8.77
C ALA A 90 -21.37 -13.64 8.44
N GLN A 91 -22.08 -14.75 8.62
CA GLN A 91 -21.60 -16.09 8.25
C GLN A 91 -21.37 -16.24 6.73
N ASP A 92 -22.23 -15.64 5.90
CA ASP A 92 -22.10 -15.69 4.45
C ASP A 92 -20.92 -14.83 3.97
N LEU A 93 -20.69 -13.67 4.61
CA LEU A 93 -19.52 -12.83 4.34
C LEU A 93 -18.22 -13.54 4.70
N ASN A 94 -18.17 -14.19 5.87
CA ASN A 94 -17.01 -14.98 6.30
C ASN A 94 -16.73 -16.15 5.36
N TYR A 95 -17.76 -16.86 4.92
CA TYR A 95 -17.61 -17.95 3.95
C TYR A 95 -17.09 -17.44 2.60
N ARG A 96 -17.65 -16.32 2.09
CA ARG A 96 -17.17 -15.67 0.86
C ARG A 96 -15.71 -15.25 0.98
N ALA A 97 -15.34 -14.58 2.08
CA ALA A 97 -13.97 -14.16 2.34
C ALA A 97 -13.00 -15.37 2.36
N PHE A 98 -13.41 -16.47 2.98
CA PHE A 98 -12.64 -17.72 3.02
C PHE A 98 -12.43 -18.33 1.62
N VAL A 99 -13.48 -18.41 0.80
CA VAL A 99 -13.39 -18.93 -0.58
C VAL A 99 -12.49 -18.04 -1.43
N GLU A 100 -12.64 -16.71 -1.32
CA GLU A 100 -11.80 -15.77 -2.05
C GLU A 100 -10.34 -15.85 -1.61
N ALA A 101 -10.06 -15.97 -0.31
CA ALA A 101 -8.72 -16.14 0.23
C ALA A 101 -8.03 -17.40 -0.31
N LYS A 102 -8.77 -18.52 -0.34
CA LYS A 102 -8.29 -19.78 -0.92
C LYS A 102 -7.93 -19.64 -2.39
N ASN A 103 -8.74 -18.93 -3.17
CA ASN A 103 -8.47 -18.70 -4.59
C ASN A 103 -7.33 -17.70 -4.82
N ALA A 104 -7.16 -16.74 -3.90
CA ALA A 104 -6.13 -15.71 -3.98
C ALA A 104 -4.72 -16.28 -3.77
N TYR A 105 -4.59 -17.26 -2.88
CA TYR A 105 -3.32 -17.79 -2.45
C TYR A 105 -2.45 -18.38 -3.59
N PRO A 106 -2.96 -19.27 -4.47
CA PRO A 106 -2.19 -19.74 -5.62
C PRO A 106 -1.90 -18.65 -6.65
N ILE A 107 -2.76 -17.64 -6.79
CA ILE A 107 -2.53 -16.51 -7.70
C ILE A 107 -1.31 -15.70 -7.23
N MET A 108 -1.23 -15.39 -5.95
CA MET A 108 -0.12 -14.62 -5.40
C MET A 108 1.20 -15.38 -5.52
N PHE A 109 1.20 -16.68 -5.22
CA PHE A 109 2.36 -17.55 -5.41
C PHE A 109 2.80 -17.58 -6.88
N ALA A 110 1.86 -17.75 -7.82
CA ALA A 110 2.16 -17.77 -9.25
C ALA A 110 2.76 -16.44 -9.74
N SER A 111 2.24 -15.30 -9.29
CA SER A 111 2.81 -13.98 -9.62
C SER A 111 4.25 -13.84 -9.11
N LEU A 112 4.53 -14.25 -7.88
CA LEU A 112 5.89 -14.21 -7.31
C LEU A 112 6.86 -15.15 -8.03
N GLN A 113 6.41 -16.36 -8.35
CA GLN A 113 7.21 -17.34 -9.11
C GLN A 113 7.51 -16.85 -10.53
N LYS A 114 6.53 -16.22 -11.18
CA LYS A 114 6.69 -15.59 -12.48
C LYS A 114 7.75 -14.48 -12.43
N GLU A 115 7.63 -13.55 -11.48
CA GLU A 115 8.60 -12.45 -11.35
C GLU A 115 9.99 -12.97 -10.95
N LYS A 116 10.09 -13.99 -10.10
CA LYS A 116 11.35 -14.68 -9.80
C LYS A 116 12.00 -15.22 -11.07
N PHE A 117 11.22 -15.86 -11.95
CA PHE A 117 11.74 -16.41 -13.20
C PHE A 117 12.29 -15.30 -14.11
N PHE A 118 11.58 -14.17 -14.26
CA PHE A 118 11.99 -13.06 -15.11
C PHE A 118 13.14 -12.21 -14.53
N HIS A 119 13.22 -12.08 -13.20
CA HIS A 119 14.19 -11.21 -12.52
C HIS A 119 15.29 -11.96 -11.76
N HIS A 120 15.31 -13.29 -11.82
CA HIS A 120 16.30 -14.17 -11.22
C HIS A 120 16.59 -13.85 -9.74
N TYR A 121 15.53 -13.80 -8.92
CA TYR A 121 15.70 -13.61 -7.48
C TYR A 121 16.55 -14.74 -6.87
N ASN A 122 17.45 -14.39 -5.95
CA ASN A 122 18.32 -15.36 -5.27
C ASN A 122 17.63 -16.09 -4.10
N ILE A 123 16.30 -16.07 -4.07
CA ILE A 123 15.49 -16.74 -3.06
C ILE A 123 14.51 -17.70 -3.72
N ASN A 124 14.12 -18.72 -2.96
CA ASN A 124 13.07 -19.65 -3.31
C ASN A 124 11.81 -19.34 -2.50
N PHE A 125 10.66 -19.41 -3.16
CA PHE A 125 9.40 -19.46 -2.44
C PHE A 125 9.11 -20.91 -2.07
N GLN A 126 8.80 -21.16 -0.79
CA GLN A 126 8.31 -22.47 -0.36
C GLN A 126 7.01 -22.78 -1.10
N ASP A 127 6.82 -24.05 -1.50
CA ASP A 127 5.58 -24.48 -2.13
C ASP A 127 4.40 -24.27 -1.17
N ILE A 128 3.33 -23.65 -1.66
CA ILE A 128 2.16 -23.32 -0.83
C ILE A 128 1.47 -24.55 -0.24
N SER A 129 1.57 -25.71 -0.89
CA SER A 129 1.03 -26.99 -0.42
C SER A 129 1.84 -27.52 0.76
N VAL A 130 3.17 -27.35 0.72
CA VAL A 130 4.06 -27.68 1.84
C VAL A 130 3.78 -26.76 3.03
N THR A 131 3.67 -25.45 2.79
CA THR A 131 3.29 -24.50 3.85
C THR A 131 1.95 -24.87 4.48
N GLN A 132 0.93 -25.15 3.67
CA GLN A 132 -0.38 -25.57 4.17
C GLN A 132 -0.32 -26.87 4.98
N GLN A 133 0.40 -27.87 4.48
CA GLN A 133 0.57 -29.14 5.17
C GLN A 133 1.19 -28.94 6.55
N ILE A 134 2.31 -28.22 6.64
CA ILE A 134 2.99 -27.97 7.93
C ILE A 134 2.07 -27.23 8.89
N LEU A 135 1.34 -26.20 8.42
CA LEU A 135 0.40 -25.45 9.26
C LEU A 135 -0.75 -26.35 9.77
N LEU A 136 -1.30 -27.21 8.92
CA LEU A 136 -2.39 -28.13 9.28
C LEU A 136 -1.92 -29.20 10.28
N GLU A 137 -0.76 -29.81 10.05
CA GLU A 137 -0.16 -30.81 10.96
C GLU A 137 0.10 -30.24 12.36
N ASN A 138 0.32 -28.93 12.45
CA ASN A 138 0.53 -28.20 13.69
C ASN A 138 -0.73 -27.49 14.22
N ASN A 139 -1.91 -27.79 13.65
CA ASN A 139 -3.22 -27.28 14.08
C ASN A 139 -3.35 -25.75 14.05
N PHE A 140 -2.67 -25.06 13.14
CA PHE A 140 -2.79 -23.60 13.01
C PHE A 140 -4.17 -23.21 12.44
N THR A 141 -4.91 -22.40 13.20
CA THR A 141 -6.11 -21.71 12.70
C THR A 141 -5.75 -20.35 12.08
N PRO A 142 -6.64 -19.76 11.25
CA PRO A 142 -6.45 -18.41 10.73
C PRO A 142 -6.19 -17.37 11.83
N GLU A 143 -6.84 -17.47 12.97
CA GLU A 143 -6.67 -16.55 14.11
C GLU A 143 -5.30 -16.72 14.76
N GLN A 144 -4.82 -17.95 14.90
CA GLN A 144 -3.50 -18.24 15.44
C GLN A 144 -2.39 -17.67 14.55
N LEU A 145 -2.55 -17.74 13.22
CA LEU A 145 -1.59 -17.14 12.28
C LEU A 145 -1.42 -15.62 12.49
N LYS A 146 -2.48 -14.91 12.89
CA LYS A 146 -2.44 -13.45 13.12
C LYS A 146 -1.66 -13.05 14.37
N ILE A 147 -1.74 -13.88 15.41
CA ILE A 147 -1.16 -13.57 16.72
C ILE A 147 0.20 -14.23 16.94
N THR A 148 0.59 -15.18 16.09
CA THR A 148 1.87 -15.87 16.18
C THR A 148 2.95 -15.01 15.54
N SER A 149 4.09 -14.87 16.22
CA SER A 149 5.17 -14.05 15.69
C SER A 149 5.78 -14.65 14.41
N PRO A 150 6.15 -13.82 13.43
CA PRO A 150 6.83 -14.26 12.21
C PRO A 150 8.00 -15.21 12.44
N THR A 151 8.81 -15.02 13.47
CA THR A 151 9.96 -15.86 13.82
C THR A 151 9.55 -17.26 14.22
N LYS A 152 8.47 -17.40 15.00
CA LYS A 152 7.93 -18.73 15.33
C LYS A 152 7.40 -19.44 14.09
N LEU A 153 6.70 -18.71 13.21
CA LEU A 153 6.19 -19.25 11.96
C LEU A 153 7.32 -19.62 11.00
N ALA A 154 8.35 -18.79 10.87
CA ALA A 154 9.53 -19.04 10.06
C ALA A 154 10.30 -20.28 10.53
N THR A 155 10.49 -20.40 11.84
CA THR A 155 11.13 -21.57 12.46
C THR A 155 10.32 -22.84 12.19
N LEU A 156 9.00 -22.79 12.37
CA LEU A 156 8.12 -23.92 12.10
C LEU A 156 8.16 -24.35 10.64
N LEU A 157 8.12 -23.38 9.73
CA LEU A 157 8.07 -23.61 8.28
C LEU A 157 9.46 -23.92 7.69
N GLY A 158 10.54 -23.73 8.45
CA GLY A 158 11.91 -23.94 7.97
C GLY A 158 12.34 -22.91 6.92
N VAL A 159 11.92 -21.66 7.06
CA VAL A 159 12.19 -20.57 6.10
C VAL A 159 12.87 -19.37 6.77
N ASP A 160 13.49 -18.52 5.96
CA ASP A 160 14.22 -17.34 6.44
C ASP A 160 13.32 -16.11 6.60
N ALA A 161 12.20 -16.06 5.89
CA ALA A 161 11.26 -14.94 5.97
C ALA A 161 9.81 -15.39 5.72
N ILE A 162 8.89 -14.58 6.22
CA ILE A 162 7.45 -14.78 6.08
C ILE A 162 6.84 -13.64 5.29
N ILE A 163 6.08 -14.00 4.25
CA ILE A 163 5.19 -13.09 3.54
C ILE A 163 3.79 -13.23 4.13
N THR A 164 3.21 -12.11 4.54
CA THR A 164 1.79 -12.03 4.91
C THR A 164 1.06 -11.14 3.92
N CYS A 165 -0.20 -11.45 3.65
CA CYS A 165 -1.06 -10.66 2.78
C CYS A 165 -2.44 -10.54 3.43
N SER A 166 -2.88 -9.31 3.62
CA SER A 166 -4.20 -8.99 4.16
C SER A 166 -4.94 -8.06 3.20
N ILE A 167 -6.19 -8.40 2.90
CA ILE A 167 -7.08 -7.63 2.05
C ILE A 167 -8.31 -7.27 2.89
N VAL A 168 -8.47 -6.00 3.18
CA VAL A 168 -9.66 -5.47 3.87
C VAL A 168 -10.52 -4.75 2.84
N ARG A 169 -11.76 -5.19 2.67
CA ARG A 169 -12.74 -4.57 1.78
C ARG A 169 -13.94 -4.10 2.55
N ASP A 170 -14.55 -3.03 2.05
CA ASP A 170 -15.77 -2.45 2.57
C ASP A 170 -16.86 -2.61 1.51
N GLU A 171 -17.88 -3.43 1.78
CA GLU A 171 -18.95 -3.69 0.80
C GLU A 171 -19.81 -2.46 0.51
N LYS A 172 -19.92 -1.51 1.45
CA LYS A 172 -20.61 -0.24 1.24
C LYS A 172 -19.89 0.60 0.23
N LEU A 173 -18.57 0.69 0.37
CA LEU A 173 -17.76 1.39 -0.62
C LEU A 173 -17.79 0.66 -1.97
N VAL A 174 -17.86 -0.67 -2.00
CA VAL A 174 -18.04 -1.42 -3.25
C VAL A 174 -19.40 -1.12 -3.89
N SER A 175 -20.50 -1.07 -3.12
CA SER A 175 -21.86 -0.84 -3.61
C SER A 175 -22.04 0.60 -4.12
N GLU A 176 -21.55 1.59 -3.37
CA GLU A 176 -21.48 3.00 -3.78
C GLU A 176 -20.65 3.15 -5.06
N ALA A 177 -19.54 2.42 -5.16
CA ALA A 177 -18.68 2.50 -6.32
C ALA A 177 -19.23 1.81 -7.57
N LYS A 178 -20.05 0.76 -7.43
CA LYS A 178 -20.84 0.19 -8.54
C LYS A 178 -21.83 1.22 -9.11
N THR A 179 -22.46 1.99 -8.24
CA THR A 179 -23.35 3.09 -8.62
C THR A 179 -22.57 4.20 -9.35
N PHE A 180 -21.36 4.50 -8.89
CA PHE A 180 -20.47 5.50 -9.51
C PHE A 180 -19.82 5.03 -10.82
N GLU A 181 -19.53 3.75 -11.02
CA GLU A 181 -18.97 3.18 -12.26
C GLU A 181 -19.86 3.46 -13.48
N ASN A 182 -21.19 3.46 -13.29
CA ASN A 182 -22.14 3.87 -14.33
C ASN A 182 -21.98 5.35 -14.74
N LEU A 183 -21.59 6.21 -13.79
CA LEU A 183 -21.31 7.63 -14.03
C LEU A 183 -19.88 7.87 -14.58
N ARG A 184 -18.91 7.05 -14.14
CA ARG A 184 -17.47 7.17 -14.45
C ARG A 184 -17.14 7.00 -15.93
N ARG A 185 -17.87 6.13 -16.66
CA ARG A 185 -17.70 5.94 -18.12
C ARG A 185 -17.83 7.25 -18.92
N SER A 186 -18.47 8.28 -18.36
CA SER A 186 -18.65 9.59 -19.00
C SER A 186 -17.53 10.62 -18.73
N LYS A 187 -16.74 10.49 -17.65
CA LYS A 187 -15.91 11.62 -17.14
C LYS A 187 -14.50 11.28 -16.63
N ARG A 188 -13.99 10.06 -16.80
CA ARG A 188 -12.62 9.64 -16.37
C ARG A 188 -12.27 9.98 -14.90
N LEU A 189 -13.26 9.94 -14.00
CA LEU A 189 -13.03 10.14 -12.56
C LEU A 189 -12.41 8.88 -11.93
N VAL A 190 -11.54 9.06 -10.93
CA VAL A 190 -11.08 7.98 -10.05
C VAL A 190 -12.22 7.69 -9.07
N GLY A 191 -12.76 6.46 -9.11
CA GLY A 191 -13.85 6.05 -8.21
C GLY A 191 -13.38 5.90 -6.76
N PRO A 192 -14.31 5.85 -5.79
CA PRO A 192 -13.97 5.66 -4.39
C PRO A 192 -13.23 4.32 -4.17
N SER A 193 -12.42 4.27 -3.12
CA SER A 193 -11.67 3.06 -2.76
C SER A 193 -12.64 2.02 -2.19
N ALA A 194 -12.51 0.78 -2.63
CA ALA A 194 -13.30 -0.37 -2.20
C ALA A 194 -12.62 -1.18 -1.08
N GLY A 195 -11.46 -0.74 -0.60
CA GLY A 195 -10.64 -1.49 0.35
C GLY A 195 -9.14 -1.23 0.20
N THR A 196 -8.36 -1.91 1.04
CA THR A 196 -6.90 -1.85 1.06
C THR A 196 -6.32 -3.26 1.08
N ALA A 197 -5.27 -3.46 0.30
CA ALA A 197 -4.44 -4.65 0.34
C ALA A 197 -3.05 -4.29 0.86
N THR A 198 -2.57 -5.08 1.81
CA THR A 198 -1.27 -4.92 2.47
C THR A 198 -0.51 -6.23 2.39
N VAL A 199 0.70 -6.17 1.84
CA VAL A 199 1.62 -7.31 1.79
C VAL A 199 2.88 -6.94 2.57
N ASN A 200 3.24 -7.76 3.55
CA ASN A 200 4.41 -7.54 4.39
C ASN A 200 5.40 -8.69 4.23
N ILE A 201 6.68 -8.37 4.38
CA ILE A 201 7.77 -9.34 4.54
C ILE A 201 8.37 -9.11 5.91
N TYR A 202 8.38 -10.15 6.73
CA TYR A 202 9.03 -10.17 8.03
C TYR A 202 10.27 -11.06 7.99
N ASP A 203 11.33 -10.63 8.66
CA ASP A 203 12.50 -11.46 8.91
C ASP A 203 12.12 -12.60 9.88
N GLY A 204 12.45 -13.83 9.50
CA GLY A 204 12.23 -15.01 10.30
C GLY A 204 13.14 -15.08 11.53
N LYS A 205 14.23 -14.30 11.58
CA LYS A 205 15.16 -14.34 12.71
C LYS A 205 14.77 -13.45 13.89
N ASN A 206 14.22 -12.26 13.63
CA ASN A 206 14.05 -11.21 14.65
C ASN A 206 12.70 -10.47 14.60
N ASP A 207 11.72 -10.98 13.85
CA ASP A 207 10.40 -10.37 13.67
C ASP A 207 10.42 -8.96 13.01
N GLU A 208 11.54 -8.50 12.45
CA GLU A 208 11.62 -7.17 11.84
C GLU A 208 10.81 -7.08 10.55
N LEU A 209 10.02 -6.01 10.40
CA LEU A 209 9.37 -5.68 9.14
C LEU A 209 10.43 -5.23 8.12
N LEU A 210 10.68 -6.08 7.14
CA LEU A 210 11.66 -5.86 6.08
C LEU A 210 11.07 -5.02 4.94
N TRP A 211 9.82 -5.29 4.57
CA TRP A 211 9.17 -4.63 3.46
C TRP A 211 7.66 -4.64 3.61
N GLN A 212 7.01 -3.58 3.14
CA GLN A 212 5.56 -3.49 3.07
C GLN A 212 5.15 -2.84 1.75
N PHE A 213 4.17 -3.44 1.10
CA PHE A 213 3.49 -2.92 -0.08
C PHE A 213 2.01 -2.72 0.26
N GLU A 214 1.53 -1.48 0.14
CA GLU A 214 0.15 -1.12 0.42
C GLU A 214 -0.49 -0.48 -0.81
N ARG A 215 -1.68 -0.98 -1.16
CA ARG A 215 -2.43 -0.55 -2.33
C ARG A 215 -3.91 -0.44 -2.00
N LEU A 216 -4.53 0.63 -2.51
CA LEU A 216 -5.98 0.66 -2.53
C LEU A 216 -6.54 -0.22 -3.63
N LEU A 217 -7.65 -0.85 -3.28
CA LEU A 217 -8.58 -1.44 -4.20
C LEU A 217 -9.55 -0.35 -4.66
N THR A 218 -9.84 -0.30 -5.96
CA THR A 218 -10.79 0.66 -6.55
C THR A 218 -12.10 -0.04 -6.90
N ALA A 219 -13.17 0.74 -6.98
CA ALA A 219 -14.50 0.36 -7.49
C ALA A 219 -14.56 -0.76 -8.56
N GLY A 220 -13.91 -0.52 -9.71
CA GLY A 220 -13.94 -1.43 -10.87
C GLY A 220 -13.17 -2.74 -10.63
N LEU A 221 -12.26 -2.74 -9.65
CA LEU A 221 -11.61 -3.95 -9.13
C LEU A 221 -12.56 -4.77 -8.23
N GLY A 222 -13.72 -4.26 -7.84
CA GLY A 222 -14.71 -5.03 -7.07
C GLY A 222 -15.54 -6.02 -7.92
N ASN A 223 -15.64 -5.81 -9.24
CA ASN A 223 -16.56 -6.58 -10.10
C ASN A 223 -16.01 -7.94 -10.55
N ASN A 224 -14.69 -8.10 -10.59
CA ASN A 224 -14.02 -9.38 -10.84
C ASN A 224 -12.88 -9.55 -9.84
N MET A 225 -13.16 -10.26 -8.74
CA MET A 225 -12.20 -10.42 -7.66
C MET A 225 -10.92 -11.16 -8.09
N HIS A 226 -11.06 -12.13 -9.00
CA HIS A 226 -9.93 -12.87 -9.54
C HIS A 226 -8.96 -11.94 -10.27
N GLU A 227 -9.44 -11.12 -11.20
CA GLU A 227 -8.62 -10.13 -11.91
C GLU A 227 -7.99 -9.12 -10.97
N THR A 228 -8.70 -8.73 -9.91
CA THR A 228 -8.20 -7.79 -8.91
C THR A 228 -7.06 -8.35 -8.10
N ILE A 229 -7.19 -9.57 -7.61
CA ILE A 229 -6.12 -10.27 -6.91
C ILE A 229 -4.94 -10.49 -7.85
N LEU A 230 -5.18 -10.87 -9.11
CA LEU A 230 -4.11 -11.06 -10.09
C LEU A 230 -3.35 -9.74 -10.36
N ASN A 231 -4.08 -8.64 -10.58
CA ASN A 231 -3.49 -7.32 -10.81
C ASN A 231 -2.75 -6.78 -9.57
N LEU A 232 -3.29 -7.03 -8.38
CA LEU A 232 -2.62 -6.73 -7.11
C LEU A 232 -1.33 -7.54 -6.99
N SER A 233 -1.41 -8.86 -7.17
CA SER A 233 -0.30 -9.81 -7.02
C SER A 233 0.81 -9.52 -8.02
N ASN A 234 0.49 -9.25 -9.28
CA ASN A 234 1.48 -8.89 -10.29
C ASN A 234 2.19 -7.58 -9.95
N ARG A 235 1.46 -6.54 -9.52
CA ARG A 235 2.08 -5.25 -9.15
C ARG A 235 2.94 -5.35 -7.90
N MET A 236 2.49 -6.13 -6.91
CA MET A 236 3.25 -6.44 -5.71
C MET A 236 4.54 -7.19 -6.07
N ALA A 237 4.44 -8.23 -6.89
CA ALA A 237 5.58 -9.06 -7.29
C ALA A 237 6.61 -8.26 -8.12
N MET A 238 6.16 -7.36 -9.01
CA MET A 238 7.07 -6.46 -9.74
C MET A 238 7.83 -5.50 -8.81
N ALA A 239 7.26 -5.16 -7.66
CA ALA A 239 7.87 -4.28 -6.66
C ALA A 239 8.68 -5.05 -5.60
N PHE A 240 8.78 -6.38 -5.73
CA PHE A 240 9.35 -7.26 -4.72
C PHE A 240 10.82 -6.91 -4.45
N PRO A 241 11.24 -6.76 -3.17
CA PRO A 241 12.50 -6.11 -2.82
C PRO A 241 13.73 -7.02 -2.89
N TYR A 242 13.55 -8.32 -3.16
CA TYR A 242 14.65 -9.24 -3.34
C TYR A 242 15.23 -9.05 -4.73
N PHE A 243 16.38 -8.38 -4.82
CA PHE A 243 17.10 -8.22 -6.07
C PHE A 243 18.27 -9.21 -6.15
N LYS A 244 18.70 -9.47 -7.38
CA LYS A 244 19.90 -10.25 -7.68
C LYS A 244 21.13 -9.70 -6.93
N PRO A 245 22.01 -10.53 -6.33
CA PRO A 245 23.38 -10.09 -6.06
C PRO A 245 24.05 -9.77 -7.41
N LEU A 246 24.71 -8.60 -7.47
CA LEU A 246 25.51 -8.18 -8.63
C LEU A 246 26.58 -9.22 -8.96
#